data_AF-A0A800G2T2-F1
#
_entry.id   AF-A0A800G2T2-F1
#
_cell.length_a   1.000
_cell.length_b   1.000
_cell.length_c   1.000
_cell.angle_alpha   90.00
_cell.angle_beta   90.00
_cell.angle_gamma   90.00
#
_symmetry.space_group_name_H-M   'P 1'
#
loop_
_entity.id
_entity.type
_entity.pdbx_description
1 polymer ?
#
loop_
_entity_poly.entity_id
_entity_poly.type
_entity_poly.pdbx_seq_one_letter_code
_entity_poly.pdbx_strand_id
1 'polypeptide(L)'
;MHARPPRRDSRQSPKHSPRRHLQGLIGWGTLCLILAGHGAGTEATATADGVALELSDGPAAKAWAGVGSETVPHPLHPNLRKACASSSPAGTSVPTWHMWADWVADEALETAPARRAALCLLARAQGRNADAWGHYAKLGADPRWVASVTPYLLPGAPLDSPVEAGGNLAPLPDGVLLQPFLPPPIEDGGAAPAGGAWRKATVRGIRVGKATLDLTISVEATGVQVDVAHRGGGPAKVAILIPEPPGYEIRIEYLDWMQTDEPRLPILVDLQPGGEPSTLWGRMIQRSVSLPTGQAQRLPQSLVQGGLFLSLPADDPQRDAVGQITPVLEKLLGVHVGLTQPGTPLPGWTGTVLHLGSAADRGKRLTWLASAIEAFLLQS
;
A
#
# COMPACT_ATOMS: atom_id res chain seq x y z
N MET A 1 41.11 -32.52 43.95
CA MET A 1 42.32 -32.41 43.10
C MET A 1 42.83 -33.81 42.79
N HIS A 2 42.56 -34.34 41.61
CA HIS A 2 43.26 -35.52 41.09
C HIS A 2 43.32 -35.44 39.56
N ALA A 3 44.53 -35.47 39.03
CA ALA A 3 44.84 -35.58 37.62
C ALA A 3 45.58 -36.90 37.38
N ARG A 4 45.18 -37.64 36.34
CA ARG A 4 45.97 -38.70 35.66
C ARG A 4 45.19 -39.21 34.41
N PRO A 5 45.82 -39.89 33.43
CA PRO A 5 46.35 -39.29 32.19
C PRO A 5 45.81 -40.00 30.91
N PRO A 6 46.32 -39.72 29.68
CA PRO A 6 45.70 -40.12 28.40
C PRO A 6 46.38 -41.33 27.71
N ARG A 7 45.70 -41.92 26.70
CA ARG A 7 46.20 -42.78 25.58
C ARG A 7 44.99 -43.42 24.88
N ARG A 8 44.93 -43.77 23.58
CA ARG A 8 45.62 -43.46 22.31
C ARG A 8 44.85 -44.28 21.24
N ASP A 9 44.74 -43.77 20.00
CA ASP A 9 44.78 -44.46 18.68
C ASP A 9 43.96 -45.77 18.49
N SER A 10 43.23 -46.05 17.41
CA SER A 10 43.48 -45.76 16.00
C SER A 10 42.41 -46.43 15.09
N ARG A 11 42.15 -45.78 13.94
CA ARG A 11 41.91 -46.35 12.58
C ARG A 11 40.89 -47.49 12.39
N GLN A 12 39.90 -47.26 11.52
CA GLN A 12 39.84 -47.83 10.16
C GLN A 12 38.56 -47.40 9.40
N SER A 13 38.74 -46.80 8.23
CA SER A 13 37.87 -46.94 7.03
C SER A 13 38.75 -47.62 5.95
N PRO A 14 38.32 -47.93 4.71
CA PRO A 14 36.99 -47.90 4.04
C PRO A 14 36.72 -49.20 3.23
N LYS A 15 35.62 -49.29 2.44
CA LYS A 15 35.62 -49.76 1.02
C LYS A 15 34.23 -49.98 0.39
N HIS A 16 34.11 -49.43 -0.82
CA HIS A 16 33.45 -49.89 -2.06
C HIS A 16 31.93 -50.16 -2.20
N SER A 17 31.36 -49.42 -3.16
CA SER A 17 30.12 -49.65 -3.94
C SER A 17 30.17 -50.93 -4.83
N PRO A 18 29.03 -51.40 -5.37
CA PRO A 18 28.74 -51.16 -6.81
C PRO A 18 27.25 -51.00 -7.21
N ARG A 19 27.07 -50.62 -8.48
CA ARG A 19 25.85 -50.28 -9.27
C ARG A 19 24.89 -51.45 -9.60
N ARG A 20 23.71 -51.05 -10.15
CA ARG A 20 22.75 -51.72 -11.10
C ARG A 20 21.54 -52.37 -10.42
N HIS A 21 20.29 -52.40 -10.93
CA HIS A 21 19.61 -51.86 -12.12
C HIS A 21 18.08 -52.11 -11.96
N LEU A 22 17.25 -51.31 -12.66
CA LEU A 22 15.96 -51.65 -13.33
C LEU A 22 14.64 -51.91 -12.54
N GLN A 23 13.62 -51.15 -12.99
CA GLN A 23 12.24 -51.53 -13.36
C GLN A 23 11.04 -51.30 -12.40
N GLY A 24 10.04 -50.58 -12.95
CA GLY A 24 8.60 -50.70 -12.65
C GLY A 24 7.90 -49.37 -12.31
N LEU A 25 7.31 -48.64 -13.29
CA LEU A 25 5.85 -48.62 -13.61
C LEU A 25 4.98 -48.10 -12.44
N ILE A 26 4.39 -46.89 -12.48
CA ILE A 26 3.06 -46.49 -13.02
C ILE A 26 2.99 -44.97 -12.72
N GLY A 27 2.64 -44.00 -13.57
CA GLY A 27 1.64 -43.99 -14.63
C GLY A 27 0.37 -43.25 -14.19
N TRP A 28 0.42 -41.97 -13.80
CA TRP A 28 -0.77 -41.12 -13.59
C TRP A 28 -0.54 -39.74 -14.23
N GLY A 29 -1.02 -39.62 -15.47
CA GLY A 29 -1.28 -38.32 -16.08
C GLY A 29 -2.60 -37.77 -15.54
N THR A 30 -2.58 -36.55 -15.03
CA THR A 30 -3.80 -35.76 -14.83
C THR A 30 -3.74 -34.61 -15.81
N LEU A 31 -4.37 -34.86 -16.96
CA LEU A 31 -4.73 -33.90 -17.99
C LEU A 31 -5.90 -33.07 -17.43
N CYS A 32 -5.64 -31.85 -16.97
CA CYS A 32 -6.71 -30.89 -16.70
C CYS A 32 -7.19 -30.29 -18.03
N LEU A 33 -8.25 -30.89 -18.57
CA LEU A 33 -9.09 -30.30 -19.61
C LEU A 33 -9.76 -29.03 -19.04
N ILE A 34 -9.26 -27.86 -19.43
CA ILE A 34 -10.00 -26.60 -19.28
C ILE A 34 -11.07 -26.58 -20.37
N LEU A 35 -12.32 -26.83 -19.97
CA LEU A 35 -13.49 -26.61 -20.81
C LEU A 35 -13.65 -25.09 -21.01
N ALA A 36 -13.46 -24.65 -22.25
CA ALA A 36 -13.85 -23.33 -22.72
C ALA A 36 -15.38 -23.21 -22.67
N GLY A 37 -15.89 -22.63 -21.60
CA GLY A 37 -17.27 -22.16 -21.53
C GLY A 37 -17.41 -20.86 -22.32
N HIS A 38 -17.94 -20.96 -23.54
CA HIS A 38 -18.49 -19.81 -24.28
C HIS A 38 -19.71 -19.27 -23.53
N GLY A 39 -19.47 -18.39 -22.57
CA GLY A 39 -20.51 -17.53 -22.01
C GLY A 39 -20.66 -16.31 -22.90
N ALA A 40 -21.72 -16.26 -23.70
CA ALA A 40 -22.19 -15.05 -24.34
C ALA A 40 -22.64 -14.07 -23.23
N GLY A 41 -21.69 -13.28 -22.74
CA GLY A 41 -21.94 -12.16 -21.85
C GLY A 41 -22.30 -10.94 -22.69
N THR A 42 -23.57 -10.55 -22.60
CA THR A 42 -24.15 -9.25 -22.97
C THR A 42 -23.13 -8.13 -23.12
N GLU A 43 -23.07 -7.54 -24.33
CA GLU A 43 -22.45 -6.25 -24.58
C GLU A 43 -22.96 -5.23 -23.55
N ALA A 44 -22.07 -4.81 -22.65
CA ALA A 44 -22.29 -3.62 -21.85
C ALA A 44 -22.40 -2.44 -22.81
N THR A 45 -23.56 -1.79 -22.80
CA THR A 45 -23.88 -0.61 -23.58
C THR A 45 -22.90 0.50 -23.20
N ALA A 46 -21.90 0.73 -24.04
CA ALA A 46 -20.94 1.83 -23.89
C ALA A 46 -21.67 3.16 -24.12
N THR A 47 -22.22 3.74 -23.05
CA THR A 47 -22.85 5.07 -23.07
C THR A 47 -22.68 5.82 -21.75
N ALA A 48 -21.45 5.87 -21.24
CA ALA A 48 -21.06 6.90 -20.30
C ALA A 48 -19.65 7.35 -20.66
N ASP A 49 -19.53 8.50 -21.34
CA ASP A 49 -18.26 9.20 -21.49
C ASP A 49 -17.79 9.60 -20.09
N GLY A 50 -16.85 8.85 -19.53
CA GLY A 50 -16.31 9.11 -18.19
C GLY A 50 -15.59 7.91 -17.57
N VAL A 51 -14.76 8.21 -16.58
CA VAL A 51 -14.11 7.24 -15.71
C VAL A 51 -15.15 6.62 -14.78
N ALA A 52 -15.55 5.37 -15.03
CA ALA A 52 -16.43 4.63 -14.14
C ALA A 52 -15.61 3.77 -13.18
N LEU A 53 -15.76 4.00 -11.87
CA LEU A 53 -15.15 3.18 -10.83
C LEU A 53 -16.15 2.17 -10.27
N GLU A 54 -15.74 0.90 -10.26
CA GLU A 54 -16.41 -0.20 -9.58
C GLU A 54 -15.57 -0.62 -8.37
N LEU A 55 -16.19 -0.55 -7.18
CA LEU A 55 -15.62 -1.02 -5.92
C LEU A 55 -16.48 -2.15 -5.37
N SER A 56 -15.87 -3.05 -4.59
CA SER A 56 -16.63 -3.99 -3.77
C SER A 56 -17.50 -3.25 -2.75
N ASP A 57 -18.63 -3.85 -2.37
CA ASP A 57 -19.55 -3.30 -1.38
C ASP A 57 -18.83 -2.93 -0.08
N GLY A 58 -19.19 -1.78 0.48
CA GLY A 58 -18.59 -1.24 1.68
C GLY A 58 -18.67 0.28 1.76
N PRO A 59 -18.07 0.91 2.79
CA PRO A 59 -18.13 2.36 3.00
C PRO A 59 -17.56 3.18 1.83
N ALA A 60 -16.50 2.69 1.16
CA ALA A 60 -15.92 3.37 0.01
C ALA A 60 -16.82 3.32 -1.23
N ALA A 61 -17.44 2.16 -1.53
CA ALA A 61 -18.42 2.06 -2.62
C ALA A 61 -19.62 2.98 -2.37
N LYS A 62 -20.12 3.06 -1.12
CA LYS A 62 -21.20 3.98 -0.73
C LYS A 62 -20.81 5.45 -0.92
N ALA A 63 -19.58 5.83 -0.57
CA ALA A 63 -19.09 7.19 -0.80
C ALA A 63 -19.00 7.53 -2.30
N TRP A 64 -18.55 6.58 -3.12
CA TRP A 64 -18.48 6.75 -4.59
C TRP A 64 -19.86 6.82 -5.25
N ALA A 65 -20.85 6.09 -4.75
CA ALA A 65 -22.19 6.02 -5.35
C ALA A 65 -22.90 7.39 -5.46
N GLY A 66 -22.48 8.39 -4.67
CA GLY A 66 -22.99 9.77 -4.77
C GLY A 66 -22.38 10.60 -5.90
N VAL A 67 -21.31 10.13 -6.56
CA VAL A 67 -20.61 10.85 -7.63
C VAL A 67 -21.30 10.60 -8.98
N GLY A 68 -22.03 11.61 -9.47
CA GLY A 68 -22.57 11.63 -10.83
C GLY A 68 -21.63 12.31 -11.85
N SER A 69 -21.90 12.18 -13.15
CA SER A 69 -21.09 12.75 -14.24
C SER A 69 -20.86 14.26 -14.14
N GLU A 70 -21.84 15.00 -13.61
CA GLU A 70 -21.79 16.45 -13.47
C GLU A 70 -21.16 16.92 -12.14
N THR A 71 -20.68 15.99 -11.31
CA THR A 71 -20.11 16.32 -9.99
C THR A 71 -18.80 17.08 -10.18
N VAL A 72 -18.82 18.39 -9.97
CA VAL A 72 -17.63 19.23 -10.08
C VAL A 72 -16.71 18.99 -8.87
N PRO A 73 -15.46 18.51 -9.06
CA PRO A 73 -14.54 18.28 -7.96
C PRO A 73 -14.20 19.56 -7.21
N HIS A 74 -14.00 19.45 -5.90
CA HIS A 74 -13.40 20.53 -5.12
C HIS A 74 -11.89 20.65 -5.37
N PRO A 75 -11.33 21.87 -5.26
CA PRO A 75 -9.88 22.05 -5.27
C PRO A 75 -9.25 21.37 -4.05
N LEU A 76 -8.16 20.65 -4.28
CA LEU A 76 -7.38 20.02 -3.22
C LEU A 76 -6.62 21.06 -2.38
N HIS A 77 -6.26 20.66 -1.15
CA HIS A 77 -5.52 21.51 -0.23
C HIS A 77 -4.20 22.02 -0.85
N PRO A 78 -3.87 23.32 -0.79
CA PRO A 78 -2.74 23.90 -1.52
C PRO A 78 -1.38 23.32 -1.16
N ASN A 79 -1.18 22.94 0.11
CA ASN A 79 0.07 22.32 0.57
C ASN A 79 0.14 20.80 0.35
N LEU A 80 -0.88 20.18 -0.24
CA LEU A 80 -0.92 18.72 -0.41
C LEU A 80 0.26 18.19 -1.23
N ARG A 81 0.57 18.84 -2.35
CA ARG A 81 1.70 18.42 -3.19
C ARG A 81 3.02 18.46 -2.44
N LYS A 82 3.24 19.49 -1.62
CA LYS A 82 4.44 19.62 -0.78
C LYS A 82 4.51 18.50 0.26
N ALA A 83 3.37 18.15 0.88
CA ALA A 83 3.30 17.06 1.85
C ALA A 83 3.56 15.68 1.20
N CYS A 84 3.01 15.45 0.01
CA CYS A 84 3.20 14.19 -0.72
C CYS A 84 4.56 14.10 -1.43
N ALA A 85 5.22 15.20 -1.78
CA ALA A 85 6.51 15.14 -2.50
C ALA A 85 7.63 14.49 -1.68
N SER A 86 7.52 14.47 -0.36
CA SER A 86 8.52 13.84 0.51
C SER A 86 8.22 12.38 0.85
N SER A 87 7.27 11.74 0.16
CA SER A 87 6.69 10.45 0.55
C SER A 87 7.57 9.25 0.16
N SER A 88 8.69 9.10 0.86
CA SER A 88 9.03 7.78 1.39
C SER A 88 7.99 7.44 2.48
N PRO A 89 7.57 6.17 2.69
CA PRO A 89 6.60 5.81 3.75
C PRO A 89 7.00 6.53 5.04
N ALA A 90 6.18 7.49 5.47
CA ALA A 90 6.49 8.52 6.49
C ALA A 90 7.99 8.64 6.78
N GLY A 91 8.76 9.09 5.78
CA GLY A 91 10.18 9.32 5.93
C GLY A 91 10.47 10.32 7.06
N THR A 92 11.74 10.60 7.33
CA THR A 92 12.17 11.58 8.33
C THR A 92 12.03 13.04 7.84
N SER A 93 11.13 13.31 6.88
CA SER A 93 10.91 14.66 6.36
C SER A 93 10.18 15.51 7.39
N VAL A 94 10.94 16.28 8.16
CA VAL A 94 10.44 17.16 9.22
C VAL A 94 9.28 18.06 8.75
N PRO A 95 9.35 18.76 7.59
CA PRO A 95 8.25 19.60 7.14
C PRO A 95 6.93 18.84 6.97
N THR A 96 6.99 17.59 6.50
CA THR A 96 5.81 16.75 6.30
C THR A 96 5.21 16.27 7.61
N TRP A 97 6.05 15.97 8.61
CA TRP A 97 5.58 15.68 9.96
C TRP A 97 4.84 16.85 10.60
N HIS A 98 5.36 18.08 10.44
CA HIS A 98 4.66 19.27 10.92
C HIS A 98 3.31 19.48 10.21
N MET A 99 3.29 19.46 8.87
CA MET A 99 2.05 19.64 8.11
C MET A 99 1.00 18.58 8.45
N TRP A 100 1.42 17.31 8.55
CA TRP A 100 0.56 16.21 8.95
C TRP A 100 -0.03 16.43 10.34
N ALA A 101 0.82 16.76 11.33
CA ALA A 101 0.39 16.94 12.70
C ALA A 101 -0.59 18.11 12.86
N ASP A 102 -0.35 19.22 12.17
CA ASP A 102 -1.27 20.35 12.18
C ASP A 102 -2.63 19.94 11.57
N TRP A 103 -2.63 19.21 10.45
CA TRP A 103 -3.89 18.70 9.87
C TRP A 103 -4.62 17.73 10.78
N VAL A 104 -3.92 16.81 11.45
CA VAL A 104 -4.53 15.85 12.38
C VAL A 104 -5.08 16.54 13.62
N ALA A 105 -4.33 17.48 14.21
CA ALA A 105 -4.77 18.23 15.37
C ALA A 105 -6.02 19.07 15.06
N ASP A 106 -6.01 19.79 13.93
CA ASP A 106 -7.14 20.60 13.50
C ASP A 106 -8.37 19.74 13.17
N GLU A 107 -8.17 18.59 12.52
CA GLU A 107 -9.25 17.66 12.18
C GLU A 107 -9.88 17.00 13.43
N ALA A 108 -9.10 16.77 14.48
CA ALA A 108 -9.59 16.27 15.76
C ALA A 108 -10.45 17.31 16.52
N LEU A 109 -10.18 18.61 16.31
CA LEU A 109 -10.96 19.70 16.90
C LEU A 109 -12.24 20.00 16.11
N GLU A 110 -12.13 20.05 14.79
CA GLU A 110 -13.23 20.35 13.89
C GLU A 110 -13.06 19.57 12.59
N THR A 111 -14.07 18.78 12.23
CA THR A 111 -14.00 17.98 11.00
C THR A 111 -14.15 18.88 9.77
N ALA A 112 -13.18 18.87 8.87
CA ALA A 112 -13.24 19.63 7.62
C ALA A 112 -12.97 18.71 6.40
N PRO A 113 -13.92 18.56 5.46
CA PRO A 113 -13.74 17.69 4.30
C PRO A 113 -12.47 17.96 3.48
N ALA A 114 -12.05 19.22 3.34
CA ALA A 114 -10.81 19.59 2.66
C ALA A 114 -9.56 19.02 3.33
N ARG A 115 -9.49 19.08 4.67
CA ARG A 115 -8.40 18.48 5.46
C ARG A 115 -8.44 16.96 5.36
N ARG A 116 -9.62 16.37 5.45
CA ARG A 116 -9.83 14.93 5.32
C ARG A 116 -9.41 14.40 3.93
N ALA A 117 -9.70 15.13 2.87
CA ALA A 117 -9.21 14.82 1.52
C ALA A 117 -7.67 14.90 1.44
N ALA A 118 -7.05 15.88 2.10
CA ALA A 118 -5.59 15.98 2.17
C ALA A 118 -4.97 14.81 2.97
N LEU A 119 -5.55 14.44 4.12
CA LEU A 119 -5.14 13.29 4.90
C LEU A 119 -5.31 11.97 4.14
N CYS A 120 -6.39 11.82 3.36
CA CYS A 120 -6.61 10.66 2.49
C CYS A 120 -5.45 10.47 1.49
N LEU A 121 -5.10 11.53 0.75
CA LEU A 121 -4.06 11.46 -0.27
C LEU A 121 -2.65 11.40 0.31
N LEU A 122 -2.41 11.99 1.49
CA LEU A 122 -1.17 11.83 2.23
C LEU A 122 -1.00 10.40 2.75
N ALA A 123 -2.05 9.80 3.32
CA ALA A 123 -2.06 8.41 3.74
C ALA A 123 -1.77 7.48 2.55
N ARG A 124 -2.36 7.74 1.38
CA ARG A 124 -2.04 7.03 0.13
C ARG A 124 -0.56 7.16 -0.24
N ALA A 125 -0.01 8.37 -0.25
CA ALA A 125 1.40 8.61 -0.56
C ALA A 125 2.36 7.88 0.41
N GLN A 126 1.92 7.67 1.65
CA GLN A 126 2.68 6.96 2.69
C GLN A 126 2.43 5.44 2.72
N GLY A 127 1.55 4.91 1.85
CA GLY A 127 1.19 3.48 1.83
C GLY A 127 0.26 3.04 2.97
N ARG A 128 -0.38 3.99 3.67
CA ARG A 128 -1.32 3.74 4.78
C ARG A 128 -2.71 3.41 4.24
N ASN A 129 -2.85 2.20 3.68
CA ASN A 129 -4.06 1.74 2.99
C ASN A 129 -5.35 1.89 3.80
N ALA A 130 -5.36 1.42 5.06
CA ALA A 130 -6.56 1.51 5.91
C ALA A 130 -6.95 2.96 6.19
N ASP A 131 -5.98 3.82 6.52
CA ASP A 131 -6.22 5.23 6.84
C ASP A 131 -6.75 5.99 5.62
N ALA A 132 -6.14 5.79 4.45
CA ALA A 132 -6.57 6.44 3.21
C ALA A 132 -8.03 6.11 2.86
N TRP A 133 -8.43 4.83 2.93
CA TRP A 133 -9.83 4.42 2.68
C TRP A 133 -10.77 4.84 3.80
N GLY A 134 -10.30 4.90 5.06
CA GLY A 134 -11.07 5.41 6.19
C GLY A 134 -11.43 6.90 6.01
N HIS A 135 -10.45 7.72 5.58
CA HIS A 135 -10.68 9.12 5.24
C HIS A 135 -11.60 9.24 4.02
N TYR A 136 -11.37 8.45 2.96
CA TYR A 136 -12.20 8.43 1.75
C TYR A 136 -13.67 8.15 2.06
N ALA A 137 -13.97 7.11 2.84
CA ALA A 137 -15.34 6.73 3.20
C ALA A 137 -16.08 7.87 3.91
N LYS A 138 -15.36 8.60 4.78
CA LYS A 138 -15.88 9.75 5.53
C LYS A 138 -16.10 11.00 4.67
N LEU A 139 -15.61 11.06 3.42
CA LEU A 139 -15.90 12.15 2.48
C LEU A 139 -17.26 11.99 1.78
N GLY A 140 -17.91 10.82 1.90
CA GLY A 140 -19.16 10.51 1.19
C GLY A 140 -20.35 11.45 1.48
N ALA A 141 -20.25 12.31 2.51
CA ALA A 141 -21.24 13.35 2.78
C ALA A 141 -21.26 14.47 1.72
N ASP A 142 -20.16 14.69 0.99
CA ASP A 142 -20.09 15.61 -0.15
C ASP A 142 -19.37 14.91 -1.32
N PRO A 143 -20.11 14.41 -2.32
CA PRO A 143 -19.56 13.68 -3.46
C PRO A 143 -18.48 14.43 -4.23
N ARG A 144 -18.45 15.77 -4.17
CA ARG A 144 -17.42 16.57 -4.83
C ARG A 144 -16.03 16.32 -4.27
N TRP A 145 -15.90 16.05 -2.98
CA TRP A 145 -14.61 15.68 -2.38
C TRP A 145 -14.20 14.26 -2.75
N VAL A 146 -15.16 13.35 -2.86
CA VAL A 146 -14.91 11.99 -3.35
C VAL A 146 -14.37 12.04 -4.79
N ALA A 147 -15.06 12.77 -5.67
CA ALA A 147 -14.62 13.03 -7.04
C ALA A 147 -13.21 13.65 -7.12
N SER A 148 -12.83 14.52 -6.17
CA SER A 148 -11.49 15.12 -6.13
C SER A 148 -10.38 14.14 -5.79
N VAL A 149 -10.62 13.10 -4.99
CA VAL A 149 -9.55 12.21 -4.49
C VAL A 149 -9.46 10.91 -5.29
N THR A 150 -10.58 10.43 -5.84
CA THR A 150 -10.66 9.12 -6.52
C THR A 150 -9.56 8.90 -7.56
N PRO A 151 -9.30 9.82 -8.51
CA PRO A 151 -8.32 9.58 -9.58
C PRO A 151 -6.90 9.30 -9.11
N TYR A 152 -6.55 9.83 -7.95
CA TYR A 152 -5.23 9.70 -7.34
C TYR A 152 -5.12 8.44 -6.47
N LEU A 153 -6.24 7.80 -6.12
CA LEU A 153 -6.27 6.46 -5.53
C LEU A 153 -6.32 5.40 -6.65
N LEU A 154 -7.31 5.51 -7.54
CA LEU A 154 -7.59 4.59 -8.63
C LEU A 154 -7.97 5.42 -9.87
N PRO A 155 -7.17 5.40 -10.95
CA PRO A 155 -6.07 4.47 -11.24
C PRO A 155 -4.72 4.86 -10.62
N GLY A 156 -4.69 5.89 -9.77
CA GLY A 156 -3.46 6.31 -9.10
C GLY A 156 -2.62 7.26 -9.94
N ALA A 157 -3.28 8.20 -10.62
CA ALA A 157 -2.64 9.20 -11.46
C ALA A 157 -1.74 10.16 -10.65
N PRO A 158 -0.78 10.85 -11.31
CA PRO A 158 0.01 11.92 -10.68
C PRO A 158 -0.86 13.05 -10.10
N LEU A 159 -0.48 13.63 -8.96
CA LEU A 159 -1.24 14.70 -8.24
C LEU A 159 -1.35 16.04 -8.98
N ASP A 160 -0.65 16.20 -10.10
CA ASP A 160 -0.77 17.33 -11.02
C ASP A 160 -1.71 17.05 -12.20
N SER A 161 -2.21 15.82 -12.33
CA SER A 161 -3.22 15.46 -13.34
C SER A 161 -4.52 16.23 -13.07
N PRO A 162 -5.05 16.96 -14.07
CA PRO A 162 -6.31 17.66 -13.93
C PRO A 162 -7.48 16.68 -13.78
N VAL A 163 -8.43 17.03 -12.90
CA VAL A 163 -9.67 16.27 -12.68
C VAL A 163 -10.84 17.11 -13.16
N GLU A 164 -11.65 16.51 -14.01
CA GLU A 164 -12.87 17.04 -14.61
C GLU A 164 -14.11 16.61 -13.81
N ALA A 165 -15.29 17.03 -14.24
CA ALA A 165 -16.56 16.63 -13.64
C ALA A 165 -16.70 15.08 -13.57
N GLY A 166 -17.37 14.61 -12.53
CA GLY A 166 -17.56 13.17 -12.26
C GLY A 166 -16.33 12.48 -11.68
N GLY A 167 -15.28 13.22 -11.33
CA GLY A 167 -14.01 12.63 -10.90
C GLY A 167 -13.26 12.01 -12.08
N ASN A 168 -13.49 12.51 -13.29
CA ASN A 168 -12.83 12.03 -14.49
C ASN A 168 -11.43 12.64 -14.62
N LEU A 169 -10.46 11.85 -15.08
CA LEU A 169 -9.16 12.41 -15.45
C LEU A 169 -9.28 13.12 -16.81
N ALA A 170 -8.70 14.32 -16.90
CA ALA A 170 -8.33 14.87 -18.19
C ALA A 170 -7.39 13.90 -18.92
N PRO A 171 -7.30 13.93 -20.27
CA PRO A 171 -6.43 13.02 -21.01
C PRO A 171 -4.99 13.09 -20.50
N LEU A 172 -4.46 11.93 -20.10
CA LEU A 172 -3.10 11.79 -19.61
C LEU A 172 -2.13 11.65 -20.80
N PRO A 173 -0.85 12.03 -20.65
CA PRO A 173 0.15 11.83 -21.70
C PRO A 173 0.51 10.34 -21.89
N ASP A 174 0.96 9.97 -23.09
CA ASP A 174 1.55 8.66 -23.33
C ASP A 174 2.77 8.43 -22.42
N GLY A 175 2.88 7.21 -21.89
CA GLY A 175 3.93 6.82 -20.95
C GLY A 175 3.70 7.31 -19.53
N VAL A 176 2.51 7.86 -19.21
CA VAL A 176 2.17 8.28 -17.84
C VAL A 176 2.36 7.13 -16.85
N LEU A 177 2.88 7.46 -15.67
CA LEU A 177 2.98 6.54 -14.56
C LEU A 177 1.66 6.50 -13.78
N LEU A 178 1.01 5.34 -13.78
CA LEU A 178 -0.11 5.02 -12.90
C LEU A 178 0.40 4.19 -11.72
N GLN A 179 0.01 4.59 -10.51
CA GLN A 179 0.34 3.89 -9.27
C GLN A 179 -0.97 3.51 -8.57
N PRO A 180 -1.72 2.52 -9.11
CA PRO A 180 -3.03 2.16 -8.56
C PRO A 180 -2.89 1.78 -7.10
N PHE A 181 -3.75 2.33 -6.26
CA PHE A 181 -3.80 2.03 -4.85
C PHE A 181 -4.56 0.73 -4.60
N LEU A 182 -4.25 0.01 -3.53
CA LEU A 182 -4.98 -1.23 -3.24
C LEU A 182 -6.45 -0.91 -2.92
N PRO A 183 -7.42 -1.59 -3.54
CA PRO A 183 -8.83 -1.42 -3.19
C PRO A 183 -9.11 -1.76 -1.72
N PRO A 184 -10.21 -1.28 -1.12
CA PRO A 184 -10.62 -1.72 0.21
C PRO A 184 -10.85 -3.26 0.25
N PRO A 185 -10.67 -3.91 1.41
CA PRO A 185 -10.91 -5.34 1.55
C PRO A 185 -12.39 -5.69 1.32
N ILE A 186 -12.65 -6.87 0.76
CA ILE A 186 -14.00 -7.41 0.62
C ILE A 186 -14.46 -7.93 1.99
N GLU A 187 -15.52 -7.36 2.55
CA GLU A 187 -15.99 -7.66 3.92
C GLU A 187 -16.39 -9.14 4.10
N ASP A 188 -16.96 -9.77 3.07
CA ASP A 188 -17.44 -11.17 3.10
C ASP A 188 -16.52 -12.17 2.36
N GLY A 189 -15.31 -11.76 1.95
CA GLY A 189 -14.43 -12.56 1.08
C GLY A 189 -13.75 -13.78 1.73
N GLY A 190 -14.06 -14.07 3.00
CA GLY A 190 -13.29 -15.00 3.82
C GLY A 190 -11.86 -14.50 4.10
N ALA A 191 -11.15 -15.20 4.99
CA ALA A 191 -9.73 -14.91 5.20
C ALA A 191 -8.94 -15.37 3.96
N ALA A 192 -8.17 -14.48 3.33
CA ALA A 192 -7.25 -14.92 2.28
C ALA A 192 -6.18 -15.84 2.90
N PRO A 193 -5.64 -16.81 2.13
CA PRO A 193 -4.50 -17.59 2.57
C PRO A 193 -3.38 -16.67 3.06
N ALA A 194 -2.71 -17.05 4.17
CA ALA A 194 -1.61 -16.32 4.79
C ALA A 194 -1.94 -14.95 5.42
N GLY A 195 -3.21 -14.61 5.68
CA GLY A 195 -3.58 -13.40 6.43
C GLY A 195 -3.79 -12.14 5.58
N GLY A 196 -3.91 -12.31 4.26
CA GLY A 196 -4.32 -11.24 3.34
C GLY A 196 -5.83 -11.01 3.34
N ALA A 197 -6.27 -9.96 2.66
CA ALA A 197 -7.68 -9.72 2.37
C ALA A 197 -7.87 -9.63 0.86
N TRP A 198 -8.88 -10.35 0.35
CA TRP A 198 -9.30 -10.28 -1.05
C TRP A 198 -9.76 -8.85 -1.35
N ARG A 199 -9.38 -8.34 -2.52
CA ARG A 199 -9.64 -6.95 -2.95
C ARG A 199 -9.88 -6.95 -4.45
N LYS A 200 -10.82 -6.14 -4.93
CA LYS A 200 -11.00 -5.90 -6.36
C LYS A 200 -11.55 -4.49 -6.62
N ALA A 201 -11.04 -3.84 -7.64
CA ALA A 201 -11.65 -2.65 -8.22
C ALA A 201 -11.41 -2.60 -9.73
N THR A 202 -12.35 -1.99 -10.44
CA THR A 202 -12.24 -1.71 -11.88
C THR A 202 -12.40 -0.22 -12.10
N VAL A 203 -11.50 0.38 -12.86
CA VAL A 203 -11.59 1.76 -13.35
C VAL A 203 -11.72 1.67 -14.85
N ARG A 204 -12.82 2.16 -15.40
CA ARG A 204 -13.07 2.18 -16.84
C ARG A 204 -12.81 3.56 -17.43
N GLY A 205 -12.64 3.67 -18.73
CA GLY A 205 -12.67 4.97 -19.41
C GLY A 205 -11.47 5.90 -19.17
N ILE A 206 -10.32 5.36 -18.75
CA ILE A 206 -9.10 6.15 -18.54
C ILE A 206 -8.57 6.60 -19.90
N ARG A 207 -8.38 7.91 -20.09
CA ARG A 207 -7.85 8.46 -21.35
C ARG A 207 -6.34 8.65 -21.26
N VAL A 208 -5.59 7.98 -22.13
CA VAL A 208 -4.13 8.10 -22.25
C VAL A 208 -3.78 8.33 -23.72
N GLY A 209 -3.17 9.47 -24.03
CA GLY A 209 -2.90 9.89 -25.39
C GLY A 209 -4.21 9.95 -26.20
N LYS A 210 -4.30 9.11 -27.24
CA LYS A 210 -5.51 8.96 -28.07
C LYS A 210 -6.35 7.73 -27.70
N ALA A 211 -5.97 6.97 -26.69
CA ALA A 211 -6.62 5.73 -26.31
C ALA A 211 -7.55 5.92 -25.11
N THR A 212 -8.54 5.04 -25.02
CA THR A 212 -9.36 4.82 -23.83
C THR A 212 -9.07 3.42 -23.30
N LEU A 213 -8.81 3.33 -21.99
CA LEU A 213 -8.35 2.12 -21.32
C LEU A 213 -9.25 1.79 -20.13
N ASP A 214 -9.34 0.51 -19.80
CA ASP A 214 -9.83 0.05 -18.50
C ASP A 214 -8.68 -0.56 -17.71
N LEU A 215 -8.66 -0.35 -16.39
CA LEU A 215 -7.72 -0.94 -15.45
C LEU A 215 -8.49 -1.70 -14.37
N THR A 216 -8.17 -2.97 -14.19
CA THR A 216 -8.67 -3.78 -13.06
C THR A 216 -7.52 -4.12 -12.14
N ILE A 217 -7.70 -3.96 -10.83
CA ILE A 217 -6.76 -4.44 -9.82
C ILE A 217 -7.45 -5.47 -8.93
N SER A 218 -6.80 -6.61 -8.70
CA SER A 218 -7.23 -7.58 -7.70
C SER A 218 -6.08 -8.06 -6.82
N VAL A 219 -6.42 -8.42 -5.58
CA VAL A 219 -5.52 -9.15 -4.68
C VAL A 219 -6.08 -10.54 -4.50
N GLU A 220 -5.31 -11.51 -4.98
CA GLU A 220 -5.63 -12.93 -4.97
C GLU A 220 -4.76 -13.64 -3.91
N ALA A 221 -4.93 -14.97 -3.78
CA ALA A 221 -4.27 -15.76 -2.74
C ALA A 221 -2.72 -15.65 -2.72
N THR A 222 -2.06 -15.42 -3.86
CA THR A 222 -0.60 -15.48 -3.97
C THR A 222 0.03 -14.22 -4.56
N GLY A 223 -0.77 -13.25 -4.98
CA GLY A 223 -0.27 -12.07 -5.67
C GLY A 223 -1.28 -10.96 -5.87
N VAL A 224 -0.79 -9.86 -6.42
CA VAL A 224 -1.59 -8.73 -6.90
C VAL A 224 -1.60 -8.79 -8.42
N GLN A 225 -2.80 -8.72 -9.00
CA GLN A 225 -3.00 -8.62 -10.45
C GLN A 225 -3.42 -7.21 -10.82
N VAL A 226 -2.85 -6.68 -11.90
CA VAL A 226 -3.33 -5.46 -12.55
C VAL A 226 -3.53 -5.76 -14.03
N ASP A 227 -4.78 -5.76 -14.48
CA ASP A 227 -5.15 -5.96 -15.87
C ASP A 227 -5.43 -4.62 -16.53
N VAL A 228 -4.92 -4.45 -17.74
CA VAL A 228 -5.12 -3.23 -18.54
C VAL A 228 -5.68 -3.62 -19.90
N ALA A 229 -6.87 -3.12 -20.22
CA ALA A 229 -7.54 -3.40 -21.49
C ALA A 229 -7.66 -2.12 -22.33
N HIS A 230 -7.24 -2.20 -23.59
CA HIS A 230 -7.59 -1.17 -24.58
C HIS A 230 -9.08 -1.27 -24.91
N ARG A 231 -9.78 -0.13 -24.94
CA ARG A 231 -11.21 -0.06 -25.26
C ARG A 231 -11.53 0.70 -26.54
N GLY A 232 -10.69 1.65 -26.92
CA GLY A 232 -10.94 2.45 -28.12
C GLY A 232 -9.89 3.50 -28.38
N GLY A 233 -9.96 4.12 -29.56
CA GLY A 233 -9.02 5.14 -30.00
C GLY A 233 -7.72 4.59 -30.58
N GLY A 234 -6.64 5.37 -30.48
CA GLY A 234 -5.31 5.01 -30.99
C GLY A 234 -4.53 4.04 -30.08
N PRO A 235 -3.29 3.67 -30.45
CA PRO A 235 -2.39 2.98 -29.52
C PRO A 235 -2.01 3.91 -28.35
N ALA A 236 -1.61 3.32 -27.22
CA ALA A 236 -1.13 4.05 -26.05
C ALA A 236 -0.03 3.29 -25.34
N LYS A 237 0.75 4.05 -24.55
CA LYS A 237 1.75 3.52 -23.63
C LYS A 237 1.40 3.94 -22.22
N VAL A 238 1.51 3.04 -21.26
CA VAL A 238 1.29 3.36 -19.84
C VAL A 238 2.32 2.65 -18.98
N ALA A 239 2.89 3.34 -18.00
CA ALA A 239 3.76 2.72 -17.00
C ALA A 239 2.96 2.44 -15.74
N ILE A 240 3.05 1.23 -15.19
CA ILE A 240 2.29 0.83 -14.00
C ILE A 240 3.23 0.31 -12.93
N LEU A 241 3.07 0.81 -11.70
CA LEU A 241 3.69 0.23 -10.52
C LEU A 241 2.66 -0.59 -9.74
N ILE A 242 2.88 -1.91 -9.64
CA ILE A 242 2.01 -2.81 -8.86
C ILE A 242 2.08 -2.39 -7.38
N PRO A 243 0.96 -2.18 -6.68
CA PRO A 243 1.00 -1.81 -5.27
C PRO A 243 1.31 -3.02 -4.37
N GLU A 244 1.98 -2.77 -3.23
CA GLU A 244 2.28 -3.82 -2.24
C GLU A 244 1.22 -3.88 -1.13
N PRO A 245 0.65 -5.07 -0.87
CA PRO A 245 -0.26 -5.26 0.25
C PRO A 245 0.41 -5.08 1.62
N PRO A 246 -0.31 -4.50 2.61
CA PRO A 246 0.22 -4.37 3.97
C PRO A 246 0.71 -5.71 4.52
N GLY A 247 1.93 -5.73 5.06
CA GLY A 247 2.54 -6.95 5.59
C GLY A 247 3.17 -7.88 4.54
N TYR A 248 3.14 -7.51 3.26
CA TYR A 248 3.76 -8.26 2.17
C TYR A 248 4.76 -7.40 1.41
N GLU A 249 5.65 -8.05 0.70
CA GLU A 249 6.49 -7.45 -0.33
C GLU A 249 6.36 -8.23 -1.63
N ILE A 250 6.55 -7.54 -2.75
CA ILE A 250 6.59 -8.15 -4.07
C ILE A 250 8.06 -8.31 -4.47
N ARG A 251 8.49 -9.57 -4.69
CA ARG A 251 9.86 -9.89 -5.11
C ARG A 251 9.98 -10.39 -6.54
N ILE A 252 8.86 -10.76 -7.15
CA ILE A 252 8.81 -11.31 -8.51
C ILE A 252 7.60 -10.68 -9.18
N GLU A 253 7.81 -10.09 -10.35
CA GLU A 253 6.77 -9.45 -11.16
C GLU A 253 6.78 -10.06 -12.58
N TYR A 254 5.62 -10.10 -13.20
CA TYR A 254 5.41 -10.60 -14.55
C TYR A 254 4.56 -9.61 -15.35
N LEU A 255 4.82 -9.51 -16.65
CA LEU A 255 3.96 -8.91 -17.66
C LEU A 255 3.61 -10.00 -18.66
N ASP A 256 2.32 -10.32 -18.84
CA ASP A 256 1.84 -11.35 -19.76
C ASP A 256 2.60 -12.67 -19.61
N TRP A 257 2.82 -13.06 -18.35
CA TRP A 257 3.53 -14.28 -17.92
C TRP A 257 5.05 -14.28 -18.16
N MET A 258 5.59 -13.19 -18.68
CA MET A 258 7.03 -12.96 -18.82
C MET A 258 7.55 -12.24 -17.58
N GLN A 259 8.51 -12.85 -16.88
CA GLN A 259 9.10 -12.26 -15.69
C GLN A 259 9.86 -10.97 -16.05
N THR A 260 9.71 -9.92 -15.24
CA THR A 260 10.48 -8.68 -15.38
C THR A 260 11.90 -8.83 -14.83
N ASP A 261 12.82 -8.01 -15.34
CA ASP A 261 14.23 -8.05 -14.93
C ASP A 261 14.42 -7.61 -13.48
N GLU A 262 13.75 -6.52 -13.09
CA GLU A 262 13.82 -5.94 -11.76
C GLU A 262 12.41 -5.75 -11.19
N PRO A 263 12.12 -6.31 -10.00
CA PRO A 263 10.84 -6.05 -9.34
C PRO A 263 10.80 -4.63 -8.79
N ARG A 264 9.59 -4.11 -8.57
CA ARG A 264 9.33 -2.79 -7.97
C ARG A 264 9.70 -1.60 -8.85
N LEU A 265 9.97 -1.83 -10.13
CA LEU A 265 10.07 -0.76 -11.12
C LEU A 265 8.73 -0.61 -11.87
N PRO A 266 8.39 0.60 -12.33
CA PRO A 266 7.26 0.78 -13.24
C PRO A 266 7.42 -0.09 -14.50
N ILE A 267 6.39 -0.90 -14.78
CA ILE A 267 6.33 -1.77 -15.95
C ILE A 267 5.66 -1.00 -17.08
N LEU A 268 6.36 -0.83 -18.20
CA LEU A 268 5.80 -0.20 -19.38
C LEU A 268 4.93 -1.20 -20.15
N VAL A 269 3.70 -0.80 -20.44
CA VAL A 269 2.70 -1.58 -21.17
C VAL A 269 2.38 -0.85 -22.47
N ASP A 270 2.54 -1.56 -23.59
CA ASP A 270 2.21 -1.08 -24.91
C ASP A 270 0.85 -1.65 -25.33
N LEU A 271 -0.15 -0.79 -25.48
CA LEU A 271 -1.52 -1.19 -25.78
C LEU A 271 -1.86 -0.89 -27.24
N GLN A 272 -2.32 -1.91 -27.96
CA GLN A 272 -2.73 -1.81 -29.37
C GLN A 272 -4.25 -1.91 -29.51
N PRO A 273 -4.87 -1.18 -30.45
CA PRO A 273 -6.28 -1.36 -30.77
C PRO A 273 -6.62 -2.81 -31.13
N GLY A 274 -7.62 -3.38 -30.47
CA GLY A 274 -8.04 -4.78 -30.67
C GLY A 274 -7.09 -5.83 -30.08
N GLY A 275 -6.06 -5.42 -29.34
CA GLY A 275 -5.18 -6.34 -28.60
C GLY A 275 -5.88 -6.98 -27.40
N GLU A 276 -5.33 -8.11 -26.95
CA GLU A 276 -5.75 -8.73 -25.70
C GLU A 276 -5.39 -7.85 -24.48
N PRO A 277 -6.11 -7.96 -23.35
CA PRO A 277 -5.73 -7.27 -22.13
C PRO A 277 -4.35 -7.70 -21.65
N SER A 278 -3.49 -6.73 -21.31
CA SER A 278 -2.21 -7.02 -20.66
C SER A 278 -2.40 -7.28 -19.18
N THR A 279 -1.72 -8.29 -18.65
CA THR A 279 -1.80 -8.73 -17.26
C THR A 279 -0.45 -8.50 -16.58
N LEU A 280 -0.43 -7.66 -15.55
CA LEU A 280 0.70 -7.49 -14.65
C LEU A 280 0.44 -8.28 -13.39
N TRP A 281 1.39 -9.11 -12.97
CA TRP A 281 1.25 -9.95 -11.78
C TRP A 281 2.46 -9.82 -10.85
N GLY A 282 2.21 -9.44 -9.60
CA GLY A 282 3.23 -9.36 -8.55
C GLY A 282 3.04 -10.45 -7.50
N ARG A 283 4.02 -11.34 -7.33
CA ARG A 283 3.96 -12.39 -6.31
C ARG A 283 4.24 -11.82 -4.92
N MET A 284 3.29 -12.02 -4.00
CA MET A 284 3.40 -11.58 -2.62
C MET A 284 4.24 -12.54 -1.78
N ILE A 285 5.08 -11.99 -0.92
CA ILE A 285 5.82 -12.71 0.11
C ILE A 285 5.58 -12.01 1.45
N GLN A 286 5.21 -12.78 2.47
CA GLN A 286 4.94 -12.23 3.80
C GLN A 286 6.22 -11.66 4.40
N ARG A 287 6.13 -10.44 4.94
CA ARG A 287 7.23 -9.80 5.67
C ARG A 287 7.35 -10.43 7.05
N SER A 288 8.59 -10.64 7.50
CA SER A 288 8.90 -11.24 8.79
C SER A 288 8.55 -10.37 10.01
N VAL A 289 8.02 -9.16 9.81
CA VAL A 289 7.72 -8.21 10.90
C VAL A 289 6.30 -7.69 10.74
N SER A 290 5.41 -8.07 11.65
CA SER A 290 4.15 -7.37 11.89
C SER A 290 4.31 -6.50 13.13
N LEU A 291 4.11 -5.19 12.96
CA LEU A 291 3.89 -4.30 14.10
C LEU A 291 2.45 -4.56 14.61
N PRO A 292 2.21 -4.50 15.93
CA PRO A 292 0.88 -4.73 16.48
C PRO A 292 -0.13 -3.71 15.92
N THR A 293 -1.34 -4.16 15.60
CA THR A 293 -2.37 -3.37 14.87
C THR A 293 -3.59 -3.01 15.74
N GLY A 294 -3.51 -3.21 17.06
CA GLY A 294 -4.63 -2.94 17.95
C GLY A 294 -4.98 -1.45 18.03
N GLN A 295 -6.25 -1.11 17.88
CA GLN A 295 -6.76 0.23 18.11
C GLN A 295 -6.90 0.47 19.61
N ALA A 296 -6.28 1.54 20.13
CA ALA A 296 -6.33 1.89 21.54
C ALA A 296 -7.35 3.00 21.78
N GLN A 297 -8.30 2.79 22.71
CA GLN A 297 -9.25 3.84 23.14
C GLN A 297 -8.62 4.83 24.14
N ARG A 298 -7.53 4.44 24.79
CA ARG A 298 -6.77 5.26 25.74
C ARG A 298 -5.29 4.97 25.58
N LEU A 299 -4.46 5.97 25.83
CA LEU A 299 -3.02 5.77 25.86
C LEU A 299 -2.64 4.78 26.98
N PRO A 300 -1.72 3.82 26.73
CA PRO A 300 -1.24 2.93 27.77
C PRO A 300 -0.65 3.70 28.96
N GLN A 301 -0.85 3.21 30.18
CA GLN A 301 -0.34 3.88 31.39
C GLN A 301 1.18 4.07 31.36
N SER A 302 1.94 3.16 30.75
CA SER A 302 3.38 3.33 30.54
C SER A 302 3.70 4.57 29.70
N LEU A 303 2.93 4.81 28.63
CA LEU A 303 3.13 5.97 27.77
C LEU A 303 2.71 7.28 28.48
N VAL A 304 1.67 7.24 29.31
CA VAL A 304 1.21 8.40 30.10
C VAL A 304 2.20 8.76 31.22
N GLN A 305 2.69 7.77 31.97
CA GLN A 305 3.56 8.00 33.13
C GLN A 305 5.03 8.17 32.74
N GLY A 306 5.50 7.41 31.77
CA GLY A 306 6.91 7.34 31.38
C GLY A 306 7.23 7.92 30.01
N GLY A 307 6.25 8.35 29.21
CA GLY A 307 6.46 8.92 27.89
C GLY A 307 6.78 7.90 26.78
N LEU A 308 7.04 8.42 25.58
CA LEU A 308 7.46 7.67 24.39
C LEU A 308 8.91 8.00 24.05
N PHE A 309 9.74 6.99 23.84
CA PHE A 309 11.13 7.17 23.40
C PHE A 309 11.36 6.51 22.05
N LEU A 310 11.85 7.30 21.10
CA LEU A 310 12.28 6.80 19.79
C LEU A 310 13.74 6.34 19.90
N SER A 311 13.98 5.04 19.68
CA SER A 311 15.30 4.42 19.85
C SER A 311 15.99 4.22 18.50
N LEU A 312 17.18 4.80 18.37
CA LEU A 312 18.04 4.74 17.19
C LEU A 312 19.52 4.94 17.60
N PRO A 313 20.49 4.44 16.82
CA PRO A 313 21.92 4.61 17.10
C PRO A 313 22.33 6.08 17.27
N ALA A 314 23.38 6.33 18.06
CA ALA A 314 23.88 7.68 18.34
C ALA A 314 24.43 8.37 17.08
N ASP A 315 25.05 7.57 16.21
CA ASP A 315 25.71 7.93 14.95
C ASP A 315 24.78 7.84 13.73
N ASP A 316 23.48 7.62 13.94
CA ASP A 316 22.55 7.51 12.82
C ASP A 316 22.40 8.87 12.09
N PRO A 317 22.59 8.92 10.75
CA PRO A 317 22.57 10.17 10.00
C PRO A 317 21.20 10.87 10.02
N GLN A 318 20.12 10.17 10.38
CA GLN A 318 18.78 10.76 10.48
C GLN A 318 18.40 11.14 11.92
N ARG A 319 19.32 11.02 12.90
CA ARG A 319 19.03 11.27 14.31
C ARG A 319 18.50 12.67 14.57
N ASP A 320 19.10 13.69 13.96
CA ASP A 320 18.66 15.08 14.11
C ASP A 320 17.28 15.32 13.53
N ALA A 321 16.98 14.70 12.37
CA ALA A 321 15.67 14.79 11.74
C ALA A 321 14.59 14.12 12.62
N VAL A 322 14.88 12.95 13.20
CA VAL A 322 13.96 12.31 14.15
C VAL A 322 13.81 13.14 15.43
N GLY A 323 14.90 13.76 15.92
CA GLY A 323 14.87 14.68 17.06
C GLY A 323 13.96 15.89 16.83
N GLN A 324 13.87 16.40 15.61
CA GLN A 324 12.94 17.47 15.25
C GLN A 324 11.48 17.01 15.15
N ILE A 325 11.23 15.70 15.01
CA ILE A 325 9.88 15.12 14.99
C ILE A 325 9.35 14.91 16.42
N THR A 326 10.21 14.72 17.44
CA THR A 326 9.72 14.42 18.80
C THR A 326 8.82 15.50 19.41
N PRO A 327 9.07 16.82 19.24
CA PRO A 327 8.17 17.85 19.78
C PRO A 327 6.79 17.84 19.11
N VAL A 328 6.73 17.42 17.83
CA VAL A 328 5.47 17.28 17.08
C VAL A 328 4.62 16.16 17.70
N LEU A 329 5.25 15.03 17.99
CA LEU A 329 4.60 13.89 18.63
C LEU A 329 4.17 14.22 20.07
N GLU A 330 5.01 14.92 20.82
CA GLU A 330 4.72 15.37 22.18
C GLU A 330 3.49 16.28 22.22
N LYS A 331 3.40 17.25 21.29
CA LYS A 331 2.22 18.11 21.15
C LYS A 331 0.94 17.32 20.85
N LEU A 332 1.00 16.33 19.95
CA LEU A 332 -0.17 15.55 19.54
C LEU A 332 -0.66 14.59 20.63
N LEU A 333 0.27 13.92 21.32
CA LEU A 333 -0.05 12.88 22.29
C LEU A 333 -0.26 13.42 23.70
N GLY A 334 0.22 14.63 24.00
CA GLY A 334 0.16 15.20 25.35
C GLY A 334 1.03 14.45 26.36
N VAL A 335 2.07 13.75 25.90
CA VAL A 335 3.04 13.04 26.75
C VAL A 335 4.45 13.39 26.31
N HIS A 336 5.42 13.22 27.21
CA HIS A 336 6.83 13.43 26.86
C HIS A 336 7.27 12.51 25.72
N VAL A 337 7.94 13.08 24.71
CA VAL A 337 8.57 12.30 23.64
C VAL A 337 10.04 12.63 23.50
N GLY A 338 10.89 11.62 23.64
CA GLY A 338 12.35 11.77 23.62
C GLY A 338 13.05 10.85 22.63
N LEU A 339 14.36 11.08 22.46
CA LEU A 339 15.26 10.15 21.79
C LEU A 339 16.00 9.30 22.81
N THR A 340 16.24 8.03 22.48
CA THR A 340 17.14 7.15 23.24
C THR A 340 18.03 6.33 22.31
N GLN A 341 18.98 5.57 22.86
CA GLN A 341 19.81 4.64 22.11
C GLN A 341 19.44 3.20 22.46
N PRO A 342 19.67 2.23 21.55
CA PRO A 342 19.48 0.82 21.87
C PRO A 342 20.30 0.41 23.10
N GLY A 343 19.64 -0.23 24.08
CA GLY A 343 20.29 -0.71 25.31
C GLY A 343 20.52 0.35 26.39
N THR A 344 20.23 1.63 26.15
CA THR A 344 20.30 2.66 27.20
C THR A 344 19.11 2.52 28.15
N PRO A 345 19.34 2.39 29.47
CA PRO A 345 18.26 2.38 30.45
C PRO A 345 17.54 3.73 30.44
N LEU A 346 16.20 3.70 30.43
CA LEU A 346 15.40 4.91 30.51
C LEU A 346 15.50 5.53 31.92
N PRO A 347 15.39 6.86 32.05
CA PRO A 347 15.30 7.50 33.36
C PRO A 347 13.99 7.09 34.05
N GLY A 348 14.08 6.29 35.11
CA GLY A 348 12.93 5.82 35.89
C GLY A 348 12.19 4.64 35.25
N TRP A 349 11.38 3.94 36.07
CA TRP A 349 10.52 2.86 35.57
C TRP A 349 9.38 3.46 34.73
N THR A 350 9.06 2.80 33.60
CA THR A 350 7.78 2.84 32.84
C THR A 350 7.68 3.59 31.50
N GLY A 351 8.76 4.04 30.83
CA GLY A 351 8.62 4.59 29.46
C GLY A 351 8.36 3.54 28.37
N THR A 352 7.66 3.93 27.29
CA THR A 352 7.45 3.08 26.10
C THR A 352 8.54 3.35 25.06
N VAL A 353 9.26 2.32 24.59
CA VAL A 353 10.32 2.49 23.58
C VAL A 353 9.85 1.98 22.22
N LEU A 354 9.89 2.84 21.21
CA LEU A 354 9.76 2.44 19.81
C LEU A 354 11.14 2.36 19.18
N HIS A 355 11.63 1.15 18.96
CA HIS A 355 12.86 0.92 18.19
C HIS A 355 12.62 1.22 16.73
N LEU A 356 13.29 2.22 16.16
CA LEU A 356 13.14 2.62 14.76
C LEU A 356 13.95 1.76 13.79
N GLY A 357 14.82 0.88 14.30
CA GLY A 357 15.57 -0.07 13.49
C GLY A 357 16.53 0.58 12.50
N SER A 358 16.82 -0.14 11.42
CA SER A 358 17.67 0.31 10.32
C SER A 358 17.04 1.47 9.54
N ALA A 359 17.84 2.20 8.76
CA ALA A 359 17.31 3.23 7.86
C ALA A 359 16.23 2.70 6.90
N ALA A 360 16.32 1.43 6.47
CA ALA A 360 15.35 0.79 5.58
C ALA A 360 13.99 0.49 6.26
N ASP A 361 13.99 0.26 7.58
CA ASP A 361 12.77 -0.06 8.34
C ASP A 361 12.13 1.17 8.99
N ARG A 362 12.91 2.23 9.18
CA ARG A 362 12.50 3.44 9.90
C ARG A 362 11.25 4.07 9.34
N GLY A 363 11.20 4.27 8.02
CA GLY A 363 10.02 4.85 7.36
C GLY A 363 8.75 4.03 7.63
N LYS A 364 8.86 2.69 7.60
CA LYS A 364 7.72 1.79 7.88
C LYS A 364 7.22 1.95 9.33
N ARG A 365 8.14 2.03 10.29
CA ARG A 365 7.80 2.17 11.73
C ARG A 365 7.22 3.55 12.05
N LEU A 366 7.77 4.58 11.44
CA LEU A 366 7.26 5.94 11.51
C LEU A 366 5.88 6.07 10.86
N THR A 367 5.65 5.37 9.74
CA THR A 367 4.34 5.29 9.07
C THR A 367 3.32 4.62 9.98
N TRP A 368 3.70 3.50 10.59
CA TRP A 368 2.85 2.82 11.57
C TRP A 368 2.54 3.71 12.78
N LEU A 369 3.51 4.47 13.28
CA LEU A 369 3.29 5.41 14.38
C LEU A 369 2.29 6.51 13.97
N ALA A 370 2.41 7.07 12.77
CA ALA A 370 1.45 8.03 12.24
C ALA A 370 0.03 7.44 12.16
N SER A 371 -0.13 6.21 11.64
CA SER A 371 -1.41 5.50 11.64
C SER A 371 -1.98 5.33 13.05
N ALA A 372 -1.15 4.89 14.00
CA ALA A 372 -1.59 4.66 15.38
C ALA A 372 -2.06 5.96 16.05
N ILE A 373 -1.38 7.08 15.79
CA ILE A 373 -1.75 8.40 16.33
C ILE A 373 -3.05 8.90 15.69
N GLU A 374 -3.18 8.86 14.36
CA GLU A 374 -4.44 9.22 13.69
C GLU A 374 -5.61 8.37 14.18
N ALA A 375 -5.42 7.05 14.27
CA ALA A 375 -6.44 6.13 14.75
C ALA A 375 -6.79 6.35 16.23
N PHE A 376 -5.92 6.97 17.02
CA PHE A 376 -6.22 7.38 18.40
C PHE A 376 -6.96 8.72 18.46
N LEU A 377 -6.51 9.73 17.70
CA LEU A 377 -7.04 11.09 17.76
C LEU A 377 -8.34 11.28 16.99
N LEU A 378 -8.52 10.55 15.88
CA LEU A 378 -9.64 10.73 14.95
C LEU A 378 -10.73 9.66 15.12
N GLN A 379 -10.85 9.09 16.32
CA GLN A 379 -11.93 8.17 16.73
C GLN A 379 -13.27 8.92 16.81
N SER A 380 -13.80 9.30 15.65
CA SER A 380 -15.09 9.94 15.48
C SER A 380 -15.74 9.45 14.20
#